data_AF-A0A2M7EB47-F1
#
_entry.id   AF-A0A2M7EB47-F1
#
_cell.length_a   1.000
_cell.length_b   1.000
_cell.length_c   1.000
_cell.angle_alpha   90.00
_cell.angle_beta   90.00
_cell.angle_gamma   90.00
#
_symmetry.space_group_name_H-M   'P 1'
#
loop_
_entity.id
_entity.type
_entity.pdbx_description
1 polymer ?
#
loop_
_entity_poly.entity_id
_entity_poly.type
_entity_poly.pdbx_seq_one_letter_code
_entity_poly.pdbx_strand_id
1 'polypeptide(L)'
;MFLLITPLAIFYSQGYRIDIDSKRITQTGGLFLKVIPKQAEIYLNEKLTKKTDFFFGSALIENLLPRKYKIEIKKEGYHPWEKNLEIKEKEVVETKNIVLFSENINFEILSKNIENLWFSPDEKKMILKETENGNWVLKLYDLERNIKSRLIGEEDIYTNYIPPLHPPALAGPSGADLTGLEFSEDSKEIYLDIGMEEQEKKFSLKLDKVPPVLTEREMVITTENIITSQAFNGGLYYLDNFGNFFNDEEKLSEKPFPVKTETEYRLSVFPEKVFLREGKTLYLFNPDSKIFEKFFEGINDLKISPDLKKLVYFSDSEIWIFFVKEIANQPKRKTGEQLFLIRLSEKIGNCLWVNSDYLIFNAGNKIKIVEIDDRDRINIVDIAKHEGPEIFFSQNSKKIYILSNGNLYASEALF
;
A
#
# COMPACT_ATOMS: atom_id res chain seq x y z
N MET A 1 59.19 25.88 2.78
CA MET A 1 58.18 25.39 1.82
C MET A 1 57.45 24.15 2.33
N PHE A 2 58.15 23.06 2.69
CA PHE A 2 57.55 21.84 3.27
C PHE A 2 56.68 22.09 4.51
N LEU A 3 57.17 22.85 5.49
CA LEU A 3 56.45 23.15 6.74
C LEU A 3 55.14 23.95 6.55
N LEU A 4 54.91 24.56 5.38
CA LEU A 4 53.67 25.28 5.08
C LEU A 4 52.73 24.45 4.20
N ILE A 5 53.28 23.76 3.20
CA ILE A 5 52.48 22.96 2.27
C ILE A 5 51.93 21.72 2.95
N THR A 6 52.70 21.05 3.82
CA THR A 6 52.28 19.81 4.45
C THR A 6 51.05 20.00 5.37
N PRO A 7 51.00 20.99 6.28
CA PRO A 7 49.78 21.25 7.07
C PRO A 7 48.58 21.62 6.20
N LEU A 8 48.76 22.43 5.16
CA LEU A 8 47.68 22.78 4.23
C LEU A 8 47.14 21.56 3.48
N ALA A 9 48.03 20.67 3.04
CA ALA A 9 47.64 19.41 2.39
C ALA A 9 46.91 18.47 3.36
N ILE A 10 47.33 18.39 4.63
CA ILE A 10 46.65 17.61 5.68
C ILE A 10 45.25 18.19 5.96
N PHE A 11 45.13 19.50 6.14
CA PHE A 11 43.81 20.13 6.32
C PHE A 11 42.92 19.91 5.10
N TYR A 12 43.48 20.02 3.89
CA TYR A 12 42.74 19.77 2.66
C TYR A 12 42.24 18.32 2.57
N SER A 13 43.06 17.32 2.94
CA SER A 13 42.66 15.91 2.95
C SER A 13 41.68 15.56 4.06
N GLN A 14 41.68 16.30 5.18
CA GLN A 14 40.67 16.24 6.23
C GLN A 14 39.36 16.99 5.88
N GLY A 15 39.22 17.47 4.65
CA GLY A 15 38.01 18.12 4.14
C GLY A 15 37.87 19.59 4.52
N TYR A 16 38.90 20.25 5.06
CA TYR A 16 38.83 21.68 5.33
C TYR A 16 38.87 22.48 4.02
N ARG A 17 37.95 23.43 3.88
CA ARG A 17 37.84 24.37 2.77
C ARG A 17 37.60 25.77 3.31
N ILE A 18 38.06 26.77 2.55
CA ILE A 18 37.74 28.18 2.81
C ILE A 18 36.45 28.47 2.05
N ASP A 19 35.38 28.74 2.76
CA ASP A 19 34.17 29.30 2.19
C ASP A 19 34.37 30.81 2.03
N ILE A 20 34.53 31.25 0.79
CA ILE A 20 34.79 32.66 0.44
C ILE A 20 33.56 33.52 0.74
N ASP A 21 32.36 32.97 0.56
CA ASP A 21 31.10 33.69 0.75
C ASP A 21 30.91 34.03 2.24
N SER A 22 31.14 33.05 3.11
CA SER A 22 31.02 33.23 4.56
C SER A 22 32.31 33.68 5.25
N LYS A 23 33.44 33.76 4.50
CA LYS A 23 34.79 34.04 4.99
C LYS A 23 35.21 33.14 6.17
N ARG A 24 34.82 31.86 6.14
CA ARG A 24 35.08 30.88 7.20
C ARG A 24 35.83 29.67 6.68
N ILE A 25 36.64 29.08 7.55
CA ILE A 25 37.18 27.74 7.33
C ILE A 25 36.11 26.75 7.83
N THR A 26 35.70 25.84 6.96
CA THR A 26 34.65 24.86 7.21
C THR A 26 35.12 23.47 6.77
N GLN A 27 34.49 22.41 7.29
CA GLN A 27 34.72 21.05 6.80
C GLN A 27 33.58 20.63 5.87
N THR A 28 33.93 20.05 4.73
CA THR A 28 32.93 19.66 3.74
C THR A 28 32.03 18.54 4.23
N GLY A 29 30.81 18.50 3.71
CA GLY A 29 29.93 17.34 3.77
C GLY A 29 29.92 16.56 2.47
N GLY A 30 28.99 15.62 2.37
CA GLY A 30 28.73 14.84 1.15
C GLY A 30 27.23 14.65 0.90
N LEU A 31 26.91 14.25 -0.32
CA LEU A 31 25.57 13.88 -0.74
C LEU A 31 25.62 12.50 -1.39
N PHE A 32 24.89 11.54 -0.85
CA PHE A 32 24.72 10.21 -1.42
C PHE A 32 23.30 10.04 -1.96
N LEU A 33 23.19 9.73 -3.25
CA LEU A 33 21.93 9.51 -3.93
C LEU A 33 21.91 8.09 -4.50
N LYS A 34 20.77 7.41 -4.40
CA LYS A 34 20.51 6.17 -5.14
C LYS A 34 19.18 6.29 -5.86
N VAL A 35 19.23 6.11 -7.18
CA VAL A 35 18.17 6.44 -8.13
C VAL A 35 17.88 5.23 -9.02
N ILE A 36 16.59 4.98 -9.24
CA ILE A 36 16.07 4.08 -10.26
C ILE A 36 15.21 4.92 -11.21
N PRO A 37 15.41 4.84 -12.53
CA PRO A 37 16.38 4.03 -13.26
C PRO A 37 17.84 4.50 -13.09
N LYS A 38 18.80 3.59 -13.34
CA LYS A 38 20.25 3.85 -13.28
C LYS A 38 20.68 4.86 -14.37
N GLN A 39 21.88 5.42 -14.24
CA GLN A 39 22.42 6.44 -15.15
C GLN A 39 21.57 7.71 -15.26
N ALA A 40 20.95 8.12 -14.16
CA ALA A 40 20.26 9.40 -14.04
C ALA A 40 21.26 10.55 -13.87
N GLU A 41 20.94 11.71 -14.43
CA GLU A 41 21.75 12.92 -14.37
C GLU A 41 21.44 13.71 -13.10
N ILE A 42 22.47 14.12 -12.38
CA ILE A 42 22.36 14.85 -11.11
C ILE A 42 22.87 16.26 -11.29
N TYR A 43 21.99 17.22 -11.05
CA TYR A 43 22.25 18.65 -11.10
C TYR A 43 22.26 19.22 -9.68
N LEU A 44 23.29 20.00 -9.36
CA LEU A 44 23.37 20.79 -8.13
C LEU A 44 23.34 22.26 -8.51
N ASN A 45 22.34 23.00 -8.04
CA ASN A 45 22.10 24.40 -8.40
C ASN A 45 22.17 24.61 -9.92
N GLU A 46 21.37 23.83 -10.65
CA GLU A 46 21.24 23.86 -12.13
C GLU A 46 22.48 23.39 -12.91
N LYS A 47 23.58 23.04 -12.24
CA LYS A 47 24.80 22.55 -12.88
C LYS A 47 24.89 21.03 -12.85
N LEU A 48 25.00 20.41 -14.03
CA LEU A 48 25.27 18.98 -14.15
C LEU A 48 26.57 18.65 -13.41
N THR A 49 26.45 17.83 -12.36
CA THR A 49 27.55 17.53 -11.45
C THR A 49 28.04 16.10 -11.60
N LYS A 50 27.11 15.14 -11.72
CA LYS A 50 27.43 13.70 -11.81
C LYS A 50 26.29 12.94 -12.51
N LYS A 51 26.56 11.69 -12.91
CA LYS A 51 25.50 10.72 -13.23
C LYS A 51 25.56 9.57 -12.24
N THR A 52 24.42 8.94 -11.96
CA THR A 52 24.44 7.70 -11.17
C THR A 52 25.16 6.59 -11.91
N ASP A 53 25.83 5.72 -11.16
CA ASP A 53 26.63 4.66 -11.74
C ASP A 53 25.77 3.60 -12.44
N PHE A 54 26.38 2.89 -13.40
CA PHE A 54 25.70 1.90 -14.23
C PHE A 54 25.28 0.63 -13.46
N PHE A 55 25.96 0.29 -12.36
CA PHE A 55 25.76 -0.99 -11.66
C PHE A 55 24.69 -0.91 -10.57
N PHE A 56 24.76 0.12 -9.73
CA PHE A 56 23.94 0.29 -8.53
C PHE A 56 22.99 1.47 -8.61
N GLY A 57 23.12 2.35 -9.62
CA GLY A 57 22.32 3.56 -9.72
C GLY A 57 22.62 4.56 -8.60
N SER A 58 23.84 4.54 -8.07
CA SER A 58 24.26 5.39 -6.95
C SER A 58 25.22 6.50 -7.37
N ALA A 59 25.28 7.57 -6.59
CA ALA A 59 26.26 8.63 -6.74
C ALA A 59 26.59 9.24 -5.38
N LEU A 60 27.88 9.24 -5.03
CA LEU A 60 28.42 10.04 -3.94
C LEU A 60 29.05 11.31 -4.51
N ILE A 61 28.59 12.48 -4.05
CA ILE A 61 29.18 13.79 -4.35
C ILE A 61 29.83 14.29 -3.06
N GLU A 62 31.16 14.32 -3.06
CA GLU A 62 31.96 14.71 -1.90
C GLU A 62 32.44 16.16 -2.01
N ASN A 63 33.07 16.65 -0.95
CA ASN A 63 33.67 17.98 -0.90
C ASN A 63 32.66 19.12 -1.10
N LEU A 64 31.40 18.93 -0.68
CA LEU A 64 30.37 19.96 -0.73
C LEU A 64 30.55 20.90 0.47
N LEU A 65 30.53 22.21 0.21
CA LEU A 65 30.51 23.21 1.27
C LEU A 65 29.18 23.10 2.04
N PRO A 66 29.14 23.30 3.36
CA PRO A 66 27.88 23.28 4.09
C PRO A 66 26.98 24.45 3.68
N ARG A 67 25.87 24.12 3.01
CA ARG A 67 24.83 25.05 2.58
C ARG A 67 23.65 24.24 2.02
N LYS A 68 22.55 24.94 1.72
CA LYS A 68 21.44 24.36 0.95
C LYS A 68 21.81 24.25 -0.52
N TYR A 69 21.52 23.10 -1.12
CA TYR A 69 21.66 22.85 -2.54
C TYR A 69 20.30 22.48 -3.13
N LYS A 70 19.95 23.11 -4.26
CA LYS A 70 18.87 22.62 -5.12
C LYS A 70 19.40 21.39 -5.86
N ILE A 71 18.87 20.23 -5.53
CA ILE A 71 19.19 18.96 -6.18
C ILE A 71 18.08 18.67 -7.16
N GLU A 72 18.45 18.41 -8.40
CA GLU A 72 17.53 18.00 -9.46
C GLU A 72 18.10 16.76 -10.13
N ILE A 73 17.26 15.73 -10.28
CA ILE A 73 17.63 14.46 -10.88
C ILE A 73 16.76 14.21 -12.09
N LYS A 74 17.41 14.00 -13.24
CA LYS A 74 16.74 13.88 -14.53
C LYS A 74 17.15 12.61 -15.26
N LYS A 75 16.21 12.08 -16.04
CA LYS A 75 16.47 11.10 -17.07
C LYS A 75 15.46 11.27 -18.19
N GLU A 76 15.91 11.17 -19.43
CA GLU A 76 15.06 11.29 -20.62
C GLU A 76 13.88 10.30 -20.55
N GLY A 77 12.66 10.80 -20.75
CA GLY A 77 11.42 10.03 -20.69
C GLY A 77 10.85 9.80 -19.28
N TYR A 78 11.44 10.39 -18.24
CA TYR A 78 11.01 10.25 -16.85
C TYR A 78 10.75 11.61 -16.20
N HIS A 79 9.77 11.64 -15.31
CA HIS A 79 9.52 12.81 -14.48
C HIS A 79 10.74 13.12 -13.60
N PRO A 80 11.14 14.39 -13.50
CA PRO A 80 12.28 14.78 -12.66
C PRO A 80 11.94 14.66 -11.18
N TRP A 81 12.98 14.48 -10.38
CA TRP A 81 12.91 14.56 -8.92
C TRP A 81 13.68 15.77 -8.45
N GLU A 82 13.09 16.60 -7.59
CA GLU A 82 13.70 17.82 -7.10
C GLU A 82 13.60 17.95 -5.58
N LYS A 83 14.67 18.42 -4.94
CA LYS A 83 14.66 18.72 -3.51
C LYS A 83 15.74 19.72 -3.13
N ASN A 84 15.43 20.64 -2.22
CA ASN A 84 16.40 21.52 -1.58
C ASN A 84 16.89 20.88 -0.29
N LEU A 85 18.11 20.33 -0.28
CA LEU A 85 18.69 19.68 0.90
C LEU A 85 19.83 20.51 1.48
N GLU A 86 19.89 20.57 2.81
CA GLU A 86 20.98 21.21 3.55
C GLU A 86 22.12 20.21 3.77
N ILE A 87 23.30 20.49 3.21
CA ILE A 87 24.52 19.76 3.52
C ILE A 87 25.17 20.38 4.76
N LYS A 88 25.60 19.55 5.72
CA LYS A 88 26.24 19.96 6.97
C LYS A 88 27.70 19.51 7.03
N GLU A 89 28.48 20.17 7.90
CA GLU A 89 29.88 19.80 8.12
C GLU A 89 30.01 18.35 8.58
N LYS A 90 30.94 17.60 7.97
CA LYS A 90 31.24 16.19 8.32
C LYS A 90 30.07 15.22 8.21
N GLU A 91 28.98 15.62 7.54
CA GLU A 91 27.80 14.78 7.37
C GLU A 91 27.63 14.41 5.89
N VAL A 92 27.24 13.16 5.65
CA VAL A 92 26.73 12.72 4.35
C VAL A 92 25.21 12.75 4.43
N VAL A 93 24.58 13.62 3.65
CA VAL A 93 23.13 13.60 3.46
C VAL A 93 22.80 12.48 2.48
N GLU A 94 21.85 11.62 2.84
CA GLU A 94 21.52 10.44 2.04
C GLU A 94 20.07 10.47 1.55
N THR A 95 19.86 10.06 0.30
CA THR A 95 18.53 9.71 -0.23
C THR A 95 18.66 8.40 -1.01
N LYS A 96 18.19 7.31 -0.41
CA LYS A 96 18.54 5.93 -0.82
C LYS A 96 17.54 5.25 -1.77
N ASN A 97 16.36 5.81 -1.96
CA ASN A 97 15.28 5.19 -2.74
C ASN A 97 14.58 6.25 -3.61
N ILE A 98 15.29 6.88 -4.53
CA ILE A 98 14.67 7.81 -5.49
C ILE A 98 14.18 6.98 -6.68
N VAL A 99 12.90 7.09 -7.00
CA VAL A 99 12.30 6.49 -8.20
C VAL A 99 11.84 7.62 -9.12
N LEU A 100 12.39 7.67 -10.33
CA LEU A 100 11.84 8.49 -11.40
C LEU A 100 10.82 7.63 -12.15
N PHE A 101 9.60 8.12 -12.27
CA PHE A 101 8.52 7.42 -12.98
C PHE A 101 8.49 7.86 -14.44
N SER A 102 8.21 6.91 -15.35
CA SER A 102 8.06 7.20 -16.78
C SER A 102 6.98 8.26 -16.99
N GLU A 103 7.22 9.21 -17.88
CA GLU A 103 6.20 10.20 -18.28
C GLU A 103 5.07 9.58 -19.10
N ASN A 104 5.33 8.41 -19.72
CA ASN A 104 4.39 7.70 -20.56
C ASN A 104 4.35 6.23 -20.14
N ILE A 105 3.57 5.92 -19.10
CA ILE A 105 3.33 4.54 -18.69
C ILE A 105 2.34 3.91 -19.66
N ASN A 106 2.73 2.79 -20.28
CA ASN A 106 1.81 2.05 -21.14
C ASN A 106 0.81 1.23 -20.30
N PHE A 107 -0.48 1.33 -20.64
CA PHE A 107 -1.57 0.56 -20.04
C PHE A 107 -2.29 -0.27 -21.11
N GLU A 108 -2.31 -1.58 -20.93
CA GLU A 108 -3.00 -2.51 -21.81
C GLU A 108 -4.31 -3.01 -21.18
N ILE A 109 -5.33 -3.25 -21.98
CA ILE A 109 -6.58 -3.84 -21.50
C ILE A 109 -6.35 -5.33 -21.26
N LEU A 110 -6.41 -5.75 -19.99
CA LEU A 110 -6.27 -7.13 -19.56
C LEU A 110 -7.58 -7.92 -19.71
N SER A 111 -8.70 -7.30 -19.32
CA SER A 111 -10.04 -7.89 -19.45
C SER A 111 -11.10 -6.80 -19.54
N LYS A 112 -12.28 -7.18 -20.05
CA LYS A 112 -13.45 -6.30 -20.21
C LYS A 112 -14.66 -6.90 -19.49
N ASN A 113 -15.67 -6.07 -19.26
CA ASN A 113 -16.91 -6.40 -18.55
C ASN A 113 -16.66 -6.89 -17.12
N ILE A 114 -15.67 -6.29 -16.45
CA ILE A 114 -15.33 -6.59 -15.06
C ILE A 114 -16.14 -5.69 -14.14
N GLU A 115 -16.86 -6.29 -13.20
CA GLU A 115 -17.63 -5.57 -12.18
C GLU A 115 -16.81 -5.33 -10.91
N ASN A 116 -16.01 -6.34 -10.52
CA ASN A 116 -15.18 -6.30 -9.32
C ASN A 116 -14.00 -7.27 -9.47
N LEU A 117 -12.96 -7.09 -8.65
CA LEU A 117 -11.79 -7.96 -8.63
C LEU A 117 -11.17 -8.09 -7.24
N TRP A 118 -10.52 -9.23 -7.00
CA TRP A 118 -9.79 -9.51 -5.76
C TRP A 118 -8.45 -10.16 -6.10
N PHE A 119 -7.35 -9.62 -5.56
CA PHE A 119 -6.04 -10.24 -5.68
C PHE A 119 -5.86 -11.33 -4.63
N SER A 120 -5.19 -12.43 -5.01
CA SER A 120 -4.71 -13.39 -4.02
C SER A 120 -3.63 -12.77 -3.14
N PRO A 121 -3.47 -13.20 -1.87
CA PRO A 121 -2.45 -12.68 -0.96
C PRO A 121 -1.01 -12.77 -1.50
N ASP A 122 -0.71 -13.81 -2.29
CA ASP A 122 0.58 -13.95 -2.98
C ASP A 122 0.72 -13.09 -4.26
N GLU A 123 -0.35 -12.38 -4.63
CA GLU A 123 -0.52 -11.57 -5.84
C GLU A 123 -0.22 -12.30 -7.16
N LYS A 124 -0.29 -13.62 -7.17
CA LYS A 124 -0.08 -14.43 -8.39
C LYS A 124 -1.37 -14.67 -9.16
N LYS A 125 -2.52 -14.47 -8.52
CA LYS A 125 -3.83 -14.68 -9.11
C LYS A 125 -4.75 -13.52 -8.77
N MET A 126 -5.82 -13.38 -9.53
CA MET A 126 -6.97 -12.58 -9.13
C MET A 126 -8.27 -13.27 -9.49
N ILE A 127 -9.31 -13.05 -8.69
CA ILE A 127 -10.70 -13.35 -9.07
C ILE A 127 -11.28 -12.12 -9.76
N LEU A 128 -11.94 -12.35 -10.88
CA LEU A 128 -12.69 -11.34 -11.64
C LEU A 128 -14.18 -11.70 -11.57
N LYS A 129 -15.02 -10.76 -11.13
CA LYS A 129 -16.48 -10.87 -11.24
C LYS A 129 -16.93 -10.24 -12.55
N GLU A 130 -17.67 -11.01 -13.33
CA GLU A 130 -18.27 -10.62 -14.61
C GLU A 130 -19.76 -10.97 -14.58
N THR A 131 -20.53 -10.38 -15.49
CA THR A 131 -21.92 -10.81 -15.73
C THR A 131 -22.04 -11.49 -17.09
N GLU A 132 -22.57 -12.71 -17.09
CA GLU A 132 -22.87 -13.51 -18.28
C GLU A 132 -24.34 -13.93 -18.27
N ASN A 133 -25.08 -13.61 -19.33
CA ASN A 133 -26.51 -13.91 -19.45
C ASN A 133 -27.40 -13.41 -18.29
N GLY A 134 -26.99 -12.34 -17.62
CA GLY A 134 -27.71 -11.75 -16.48
C GLY A 134 -27.32 -12.32 -15.11
N ASN A 135 -26.47 -13.35 -15.07
CA ASN A 135 -25.99 -13.95 -13.84
C ASN A 135 -24.51 -13.59 -13.61
N TRP A 136 -24.10 -13.53 -12.34
CA TRP A 136 -22.69 -13.30 -12.03
C TRP A 136 -21.85 -14.57 -12.28
N VAL A 137 -20.63 -14.36 -12.73
CA VAL A 137 -19.62 -15.40 -12.95
C VAL A 137 -18.29 -14.92 -12.39
N LEU A 138 -17.66 -15.78 -11.59
CA LEU A 138 -16.30 -15.61 -11.12
C LEU A 138 -15.34 -16.34 -12.06
N LYS A 139 -14.29 -15.62 -12.46
CA LYS A 139 -13.19 -16.15 -13.27
C LYS A 139 -11.87 -15.97 -12.54
N LEU A 140 -11.05 -17.01 -12.55
CA LEU A 140 -9.69 -16.97 -12.03
C LEU A 140 -8.76 -16.49 -13.16
N TYR A 141 -7.98 -15.47 -12.87
CA TYR A 141 -6.90 -15.00 -13.73
C TYR A 141 -5.55 -15.35 -13.09
N ASP A 142 -4.78 -16.20 -13.75
CA ASP A 142 -3.39 -16.50 -13.38
C ASP A 142 -2.47 -15.46 -14.03
N LEU A 143 -1.87 -14.60 -13.20
CA LEU A 143 -1.06 -13.47 -13.65
C LEU A 143 0.30 -13.91 -14.22
N GLU A 144 0.83 -15.05 -13.77
CA GLU A 144 2.11 -15.57 -14.23
C GLU A 144 1.97 -16.25 -15.59
N ARG A 145 0.87 -16.99 -15.78
CA ARG A 145 0.60 -17.72 -17.03
C ARG A 145 -0.18 -16.89 -18.05
N ASN A 146 -0.75 -15.77 -17.63
CA ASN A 146 -1.64 -14.95 -18.44
C ASN A 146 -2.86 -15.74 -18.95
N ILE A 147 -3.45 -16.56 -18.06
CA ILE A 147 -4.58 -17.44 -18.39
C ILE A 147 -5.78 -17.05 -17.55
N LYS A 148 -6.92 -16.89 -18.21
CA LYS A 148 -8.22 -16.64 -17.59
C LYS A 148 -9.11 -17.86 -17.74
N SER A 149 -9.63 -18.38 -16.63
CA SER A 149 -10.49 -19.57 -16.60
C SER A 149 -11.77 -19.31 -15.82
N ARG A 150 -12.91 -19.81 -16.31
CA ARG A 150 -14.17 -19.82 -15.54
C ARG A 150 -13.99 -20.63 -14.27
N LEU A 151 -14.39 -20.06 -13.14
CA LEU A 151 -14.23 -20.70 -11.84
C LEU A 151 -15.58 -21.22 -11.34
N ILE A 152 -16.54 -20.33 -11.15
CA ILE A 152 -17.90 -20.66 -10.69
C ILE A 152 -18.85 -19.52 -11.08
N GLY A 153 -20.13 -19.80 -11.28
CA GLY A 153 -21.18 -18.79 -11.43
C GLY A 153 -22.41 -19.09 -10.58
N GLU A 154 -23.40 -18.21 -10.62
CA GLU A 154 -24.65 -18.34 -9.86
C GLU A 154 -25.32 -19.72 -10.03
N GLU A 155 -25.37 -20.21 -11.27
CA GLU A 155 -25.98 -21.51 -11.62
C GLU A 155 -25.30 -22.72 -10.94
N ASP A 156 -24.01 -22.61 -10.64
CA ASP A 156 -23.23 -23.70 -10.03
C ASP A 156 -23.49 -23.82 -8.52
N ILE A 157 -23.99 -22.75 -7.88
CA ILE A 157 -24.38 -22.75 -6.47
C ILE A 157 -25.54 -23.72 -6.25
N TYR A 158 -26.52 -23.68 -7.16
CA TYR A 158 -27.72 -24.51 -7.07
C TYR A 158 -27.53 -25.92 -7.62
N THR A 159 -26.65 -26.12 -8.60
CA THR A 159 -26.45 -27.44 -9.22
C THR A 159 -25.76 -28.45 -8.28
N ASN A 160 -24.97 -27.97 -7.31
CA ASN A 160 -24.38 -28.82 -6.25
C ASN A 160 -25.28 -28.94 -5.00
N TYR A 161 -26.41 -28.24 -4.97
CA TYR A 161 -27.43 -28.37 -3.95
C TYR A 161 -28.43 -29.43 -4.43
N ILE A 162 -28.42 -30.63 -3.84
CA ILE A 162 -29.53 -31.58 -4.02
C ILE A 162 -30.58 -31.21 -2.96
N PRO A 163 -31.67 -30.48 -3.31
CA PRO A 163 -32.77 -30.30 -2.38
C PRO A 163 -33.41 -31.66 -2.07
N PRO A 164 -33.90 -31.89 -0.84
CA PRO A 164 -34.73 -33.04 -0.56
C PRO A 164 -36.04 -32.91 -1.37
N LEU A 165 -36.13 -33.68 -2.46
CA LEU A 165 -37.34 -34.02 -3.24
C LEU A 165 -38.27 -32.85 -3.61
N HIS A 166 -38.19 -32.36 -4.86
CA HIS A 166 -39.28 -32.08 -5.83
C HIS A 166 -38.64 -31.48 -7.11
N PRO A 167 -39.12 -31.77 -8.34
CA PRO A 167 -38.42 -31.37 -9.57
C PRO A 167 -38.67 -29.90 -9.94
N PRO A 168 -37.70 -29.17 -10.50
CA PRO A 168 -37.89 -27.77 -10.86
C PRO A 168 -38.62 -27.60 -12.19
N ALA A 169 -39.58 -26.68 -12.22
CA ALA A 169 -40.15 -26.13 -13.43
C ALA A 169 -39.16 -25.13 -14.04
N LEU A 170 -38.65 -25.41 -15.25
CA LEU A 170 -38.20 -24.54 -16.37
C LEU A 170 -37.57 -23.14 -16.15
N ALA A 171 -37.22 -22.74 -14.94
CA ALA A 171 -36.33 -21.64 -14.60
C ALA A 171 -35.42 -22.19 -13.50
N GLY A 172 -34.11 -22.22 -13.72
CA GLY A 172 -33.18 -22.47 -12.61
C GLY A 172 -33.47 -21.46 -11.49
N PRO A 173 -33.30 -21.83 -10.21
CA PRO A 173 -33.43 -20.86 -9.13
C PRO A 173 -32.48 -19.68 -9.39
N SER A 174 -33.04 -18.48 -9.52
CA SER A 174 -32.31 -17.21 -9.49
C SER A 174 -32.38 -16.66 -8.07
N GLY A 175 -31.34 -15.96 -7.63
CA GLY A 175 -31.37 -15.27 -6.33
C GLY A 175 -30.30 -15.74 -5.34
N ALA A 176 -29.16 -16.25 -5.85
CA ALA A 176 -27.96 -16.43 -5.06
C ALA A 176 -27.01 -15.27 -5.36
N ASP A 177 -27.01 -14.24 -4.52
CA ASP A 177 -26.20 -13.05 -4.73
C ASP A 177 -24.85 -13.17 -4.02
N LEU A 178 -23.75 -12.94 -4.74
CA LEU A 178 -22.43 -12.85 -4.13
C LEU A 178 -22.31 -11.55 -3.31
N THR A 179 -22.32 -11.68 -1.99
CA THR A 179 -22.23 -10.57 -1.04
C THR A 179 -20.80 -10.35 -0.52
N GLY A 180 -19.96 -11.40 -0.52
CA GLY A 180 -18.57 -11.30 -0.07
C GLY A 180 -17.65 -12.33 -0.72
N LEU A 181 -16.38 -11.94 -0.90
CA LEU A 181 -15.32 -12.82 -1.37
C LEU A 181 -14.02 -12.48 -0.67
N GLU A 182 -13.37 -13.50 -0.10
CA GLU A 182 -12.04 -13.38 0.49
C GLU A 182 -11.16 -14.56 0.07
N PHE A 183 -9.85 -14.33 -0.01
CA PHE A 183 -8.87 -15.40 -0.22
C PHE A 183 -8.42 -15.98 1.13
N SER A 184 -8.11 -17.28 1.15
CA SER A 184 -7.28 -17.85 2.22
C SER A 184 -5.90 -17.21 2.22
N GLU A 185 -5.28 -17.08 3.41
CA GLU A 185 -3.93 -16.50 3.55
C GLU A 185 -2.89 -17.20 2.67
N ASP A 186 -3.03 -18.51 2.46
CA ASP A 186 -2.14 -19.31 1.62
C ASP A 186 -2.47 -19.25 0.12
N SER A 187 -3.45 -18.45 -0.29
CA SER A 187 -3.87 -18.24 -1.69
C SER A 187 -4.38 -19.49 -2.42
N LYS A 188 -4.76 -20.54 -1.70
CA LYS A 188 -5.25 -21.81 -2.28
C LYS A 188 -6.76 -21.96 -2.28
N GLU A 189 -7.47 -21.22 -1.44
CA GLU A 189 -8.92 -21.28 -1.36
C GLU A 189 -9.50 -19.87 -1.43
N ILE A 190 -10.74 -19.76 -1.89
CA ILE A 190 -11.56 -18.56 -1.67
C ILE A 190 -12.75 -18.91 -0.80
N TYR A 191 -13.15 -17.97 0.03
CA TYR A 191 -14.36 -17.99 0.83
C TYR A 191 -15.39 -17.09 0.15
N LEU A 192 -16.60 -17.62 -0.03
CA LEU A 192 -17.70 -16.93 -0.69
C LEU A 192 -18.83 -16.78 0.32
N ASP A 193 -19.31 -15.56 0.48
CA ASP A 193 -20.54 -15.26 1.19
C ASP A 193 -21.64 -15.04 0.14
N ILE A 194 -22.68 -15.86 0.20
CA ILE A 194 -23.77 -15.90 -0.78
C ILE A 194 -25.08 -15.62 -0.05
N GLY A 195 -25.73 -14.50 -0.39
CA GLY A 195 -27.09 -14.20 0.05
C GLY A 195 -28.11 -14.99 -0.78
N MET A 196 -29.01 -15.70 -0.10
CA MET A 196 -30.15 -16.38 -0.72
C MET A 196 -31.43 -15.89 -0.03
N GLU A 197 -32.60 -15.99 -0.70
CA GLU A 197 -33.89 -15.37 -0.30
C GLU A 197 -34.19 -15.35 1.22
N GLU A 198 -33.86 -16.40 1.97
CA GLU A 198 -34.11 -16.50 3.41
C GLU A 198 -32.86 -16.73 4.29
N GLN A 199 -31.65 -16.82 3.72
CA GLN A 199 -30.42 -17.10 4.48
C GLN A 199 -29.14 -16.70 3.75
N GLU A 200 -28.12 -16.29 4.50
CA GLU A 200 -26.75 -16.23 3.98
C GLU A 200 -26.07 -17.58 4.16
N LYS A 201 -25.38 -18.03 3.12
CA LYS A 201 -24.56 -19.24 3.12
C LYS A 201 -23.10 -18.90 2.85
N LYS A 202 -22.22 -19.60 3.56
CA LYS A 202 -20.77 -19.50 3.36
C LYS A 202 -20.26 -20.73 2.64
N PHE A 203 -19.44 -20.51 1.62
CA PHE A 203 -18.79 -21.58 0.87
C PHE A 203 -17.28 -21.42 0.89
N SER A 204 -16.55 -22.51 0.74
CA SER A 204 -15.15 -22.48 0.35
C SER A 204 -14.96 -23.16 -1.00
N LEU A 205 -14.04 -22.62 -1.80
CA LEU A 205 -13.70 -23.13 -3.10
C LEU A 205 -12.18 -23.31 -3.20
N LYS A 206 -11.74 -24.56 -3.31
CA LYS A 206 -10.32 -24.88 -3.49
C LYS A 206 -9.89 -24.60 -4.93
N LEU A 207 -8.85 -23.80 -5.10
CA LEU A 207 -8.29 -23.38 -6.40
C LEU A 207 -7.22 -24.33 -6.93
N ASP A 208 -6.71 -25.25 -6.10
CA ASP A 208 -5.68 -26.23 -6.46
C ASP A 208 -6.23 -27.51 -7.11
N LYS A 209 -7.55 -27.71 -7.08
CA LYS A 209 -8.25 -28.84 -7.70
C LYS A 209 -8.94 -28.40 -9.00
N VAL A 210 -8.86 -29.25 -10.02
CA VAL A 210 -9.53 -29.03 -11.31
C VAL A 210 -10.46 -30.22 -11.58
N PRO A 211 -11.79 -30.02 -11.66
CA PRO A 211 -12.50 -28.74 -11.49
C PRO A 211 -12.46 -28.25 -10.03
N PRO A 212 -12.66 -26.95 -9.79
CA PRO A 212 -12.79 -26.39 -8.45
C PRO A 212 -13.88 -27.10 -7.66
N VAL A 213 -13.61 -27.42 -6.39
CA VAL A 213 -14.57 -28.14 -5.53
C VAL A 213 -15.21 -27.16 -4.56
N LEU A 214 -16.48 -26.82 -4.80
CA LEU A 214 -17.28 -26.00 -3.90
C LEU A 214 -17.70 -26.83 -2.69
N THR A 215 -17.45 -26.31 -1.49
CA THR A 215 -17.85 -26.95 -0.23
C THR A 215 -18.65 -25.95 0.57
N GLU A 216 -19.90 -26.31 0.93
CA GLU A 216 -20.67 -25.53 1.90
C GLU A 216 -19.98 -25.63 3.26
N ARG A 217 -19.76 -24.49 3.89
CA ARG A 217 -19.24 -24.42 5.26
C ARG A 217 -20.42 -24.24 6.18
N GLU A 218 -20.64 -25.19 7.08
CA GLU A 218 -21.54 -24.95 8.20
C GLU A 218 -21.05 -23.71 8.95
N MET A 219 -21.98 -22.82 9.32
CA MET A 219 -21.71 -21.83 10.35
C MET A 219 -21.38 -22.60 11.62
N VAL A 220 -20.09 -22.86 11.85
CA VAL A 220 -19.61 -23.13 13.19
C VAL A 220 -19.78 -21.80 13.91
N ILE A 221 -20.92 -21.62 14.58
CA ILE A 221 -21.15 -20.57 15.57
C ILE A 221 -20.22 -20.88 16.74
N THR A 222 -18.93 -20.64 16.56
CA THR A 222 -18.00 -20.55 17.67
C THR A 222 -17.77 -19.07 17.92
N THR A 223 -18.33 -18.61 19.04
CA THR A 223 -18.31 -17.27 19.64
C THR A 223 -19.52 -16.38 19.29
N GLU A 224 -20.67 -16.63 19.92
CA GLU A 224 -21.91 -15.79 19.88
C GLU A 224 -21.70 -14.30 20.26
N ASN A 225 -20.48 -13.86 20.53
CA ASN A 225 -20.17 -12.56 21.09
C ASN A 225 -19.05 -11.82 20.35
N ILE A 226 -18.52 -12.24 19.19
CA ILE A 226 -17.46 -11.49 18.49
C ILE A 226 -18.07 -10.47 17.52
N ILE A 227 -17.65 -9.21 17.61
CA ILE A 227 -18.02 -8.13 16.69
C ILE A 227 -17.07 -8.11 15.48
N THR A 228 -15.77 -8.19 15.74
CA THR A 228 -14.74 -8.11 14.71
C THR A 228 -13.50 -8.87 15.18
N SER A 229 -12.79 -9.48 14.25
CA SER A 229 -11.58 -10.25 14.55
C SER A 229 -10.58 -10.17 13.41
N GLN A 230 -9.32 -10.47 13.75
CA GLN A 230 -8.25 -10.66 12.79
C GLN A 230 -7.24 -11.64 13.35
N ALA A 231 -6.89 -12.66 12.56
CA ALA A 231 -5.78 -13.54 12.86
C ALA A 231 -4.45 -12.80 12.59
N PHE A 232 -3.49 -12.94 13.50
CA PHE A 232 -2.16 -12.37 13.33
C PHE A 232 -1.13 -13.16 14.12
N ASN A 233 -0.03 -13.55 13.45
CA ASN A 233 1.09 -14.29 14.05
C ASN A 233 0.68 -15.55 14.85
N GLY A 234 -0.34 -16.27 14.36
CA GLY A 234 -0.85 -17.50 14.95
C GLY A 234 -1.87 -17.34 16.09
N GLY A 235 -2.18 -16.10 16.51
CA GLY A 235 -3.25 -15.81 17.47
C GLY A 235 -4.45 -15.13 16.81
N LEU A 236 -5.62 -15.23 17.45
CA LEU A 236 -6.85 -14.55 17.04
C LEU A 236 -7.10 -13.34 17.93
N TYR A 237 -6.97 -12.15 17.37
CA TYR A 237 -7.37 -10.92 18.06
C TYR A 237 -8.83 -10.63 17.75
N TYR A 238 -9.61 -10.28 18.76
CA TYR A 238 -11.03 -9.98 18.58
C TYR A 238 -11.59 -9.02 19.61
N LEU A 239 -12.65 -8.31 19.22
CA LEU A 239 -13.48 -7.49 20.08
C LEU A 239 -14.82 -8.18 20.31
N ASP A 240 -15.24 -8.36 21.56
CA ASP A 240 -16.53 -8.95 21.90
C ASP A 240 -17.67 -7.91 21.91
N ASN A 241 -18.93 -8.36 21.98
CA ASN A 241 -20.15 -7.55 22.04
C ASN A 241 -20.28 -6.72 23.32
N PHE A 242 -19.48 -7.03 24.35
CA PHE A 242 -19.35 -6.24 25.57
C PHE A 242 -18.22 -5.20 25.47
N GLY A 243 -17.52 -5.12 24.34
CA GLY A 243 -16.43 -4.19 24.08
C GLY A 243 -15.07 -4.58 24.66
N ASN A 244 -14.92 -5.81 25.16
CA ASN A 244 -13.65 -6.31 25.64
C ASN A 244 -12.79 -6.79 24.46
N PHE A 245 -11.50 -6.49 24.53
CA PHE A 245 -10.52 -6.85 23.51
C PHE A 245 -9.62 -7.97 23.99
N PHE A 246 -9.44 -8.98 23.15
CA PHE A 246 -8.72 -10.21 23.46
C PHE A 246 -7.68 -10.56 22.40
N ASN A 247 -6.71 -11.37 22.82
CA ASN A 247 -5.90 -12.22 21.96
C ASN A 247 -6.07 -13.67 22.44
N ASP A 248 -6.71 -14.50 21.63
CA ASP A 248 -7.18 -15.83 22.01
C ASP A 248 -8.01 -15.78 23.32
N GLU A 249 -7.51 -16.39 24.41
CA GLU A 249 -8.19 -16.38 25.72
C GLU A 249 -7.75 -15.21 26.62
N GLU A 250 -6.69 -14.48 26.24
CA GLU A 250 -6.14 -13.39 27.06
C GLU A 250 -6.90 -12.08 26.82
N LYS A 251 -7.54 -11.56 27.88
CA LYS A 251 -8.14 -10.23 27.85
C LYS A 251 -7.06 -9.15 27.91
N LEU A 252 -6.95 -8.37 26.84
CA LEU A 252 -5.96 -7.29 26.70
C LEU A 252 -6.46 -5.95 27.24
N SER A 253 -7.76 -5.62 27.05
CA SER A 253 -8.32 -4.35 27.52
C SER A 253 -8.66 -4.35 29.00
N GLU A 254 -8.40 -3.26 29.72
CA GLU A 254 -8.89 -3.07 31.09
C GLU A 254 -10.30 -2.47 31.14
N LYS A 255 -10.59 -1.52 30.25
CA LYS A 255 -11.93 -0.92 30.12
C LYS A 255 -12.58 -1.34 28.80
N PRO A 256 -13.86 -1.73 28.81
CA PRO A 256 -14.55 -2.08 27.58
C PRO A 256 -14.68 -0.86 26.66
N PHE A 257 -14.53 -1.08 25.36
CA PHE A 257 -14.86 -0.11 24.33
C PHE A 257 -16.39 0.07 24.26
N PRO A 258 -16.92 1.30 24.14
CA PRO A 258 -18.36 1.54 24.09
C PRO A 258 -18.94 1.18 22.72
N VAL A 259 -19.21 -0.11 22.51
CA VAL A 259 -19.79 -0.66 21.28
C VAL A 259 -21.21 -0.13 21.05
N LYS A 260 -21.54 0.15 19.79
CA LYS A 260 -22.85 0.59 19.32
C LYS A 260 -23.47 -0.45 18.40
N THR A 261 -24.79 -0.63 18.51
CA THR A 261 -25.56 -1.46 17.58
C THR A 261 -25.52 -0.87 16.16
N GLU A 262 -25.64 -1.74 15.15
CA GLU A 262 -25.70 -1.34 13.72
C GLU A 262 -24.49 -0.52 13.23
N THR A 263 -23.37 -0.56 13.97
CA THR A 263 -22.13 0.11 13.58
C THR A 263 -21.14 -0.92 13.06
N GLU A 264 -20.55 -0.66 11.90
CA GLU A 264 -19.49 -1.51 11.36
C GLU A 264 -18.19 -1.29 12.13
N TYR A 265 -17.61 -2.39 12.60
CA TYR A 265 -16.31 -2.40 13.26
C TYR A 265 -15.32 -3.23 12.47
N ARG A 266 -14.09 -2.74 12.37
CA ARG A 266 -12.99 -3.47 11.75
C ARG A 266 -11.73 -3.40 12.61
N LEU A 267 -11.21 -4.57 12.97
CA LEU A 267 -9.91 -4.68 13.62
C LEU A 267 -8.79 -4.64 12.57
N SER A 268 -7.68 -4.01 12.92
CA SER A 268 -6.46 -3.99 12.11
C SER A 268 -5.24 -4.18 13.01
N VAL A 269 -4.68 -5.38 12.98
CA VAL A 269 -3.55 -5.85 13.78
C VAL A 269 -2.30 -5.83 12.94
N PHE A 270 -1.29 -5.13 13.42
CA PHE A 270 0.04 -5.02 12.86
C PHE A 270 1.08 -5.37 13.93
N PRO A 271 2.37 -5.56 13.56
CA PRO A 271 3.42 -5.72 14.56
C PRO A 271 3.37 -4.58 15.60
N GLU A 272 3.16 -4.92 16.87
CA GLU A 272 3.14 -4.02 18.04
C GLU A 272 2.03 -2.95 18.04
N LYS A 273 1.12 -2.92 17.07
CA LYS A 273 0.05 -1.91 16.96
C LYS A 273 -1.27 -2.57 16.59
N VAL A 274 -2.31 -2.22 17.33
CA VAL A 274 -3.68 -2.67 17.05
C VAL A 274 -4.56 -1.44 16.89
N PHE A 275 -5.31 -1.41 15.80
CA PHE A 275 -6.31 -0.38 15.53
C PHE A 275 -7.70 -0.98 15.50
N LEU A 276 -8.67 -0.21 15.98
CA LEU A 276 -10.09 -0.49 15.87
C LEU A 276 -10.74 0.65 15.10
N ARG A 277 -11.38 0.32 13.98
CA ARG A 277 -12.20 1.25 13.22
C ARG A 277 -13.65 1.11 13.64
N GLU A 278 -14.28 2.23 14.01
CA GLU A 278 -15.71 2.37 14.26
C GLU A 278 -16.29 3.30 13.17
N GLY A 279 -16.92 2.75 12.14
CA GLY A 279 -17.40 3.51 11.00
C GLY A 279 -16.28 4.31 10.29
N LYS A 280 -16.21 5.63 10.54
CA LYS A 280 -15.16 6.55 10.02
C LYS A 280 -14.16 7.00 11.09
N THR A 281 -14.25 6.52 12.32
CA THR A 281 -13.31 6.85 13.39
C THR A 281 -12.32 5.71 13.59
N LEU A 282 -11.04 6.03 13.65
CA LEU A 282 -9.98 5.09 13.97
C LEU A 282 -9.52 5.29 15.41
N TYR A 283 -9.37 4.19 16.13
CA TYR A 283 -8.83 4.14 17.48
C TYR A 283 -7.55 3.31 17.48
N LEU A 284 -6.58 3.68 18.32
CA LEU A 284 -5.34 2.96 18.55
C LEU A 284 -5.37 2.35 19.96
N PHE A 285 -5.10 1.05 20.06
CA PHE A 285 -4.92 0.40 21.34
C PHE A 285 -3.61 0.84 21.99
N ASN A 286 -3.68 1.34 23.22
CA ASN A 286 -2.53 1.68 24.03
C ASN A 286 -2.24 0.50 24.98
N PRO A 287 -1.09 -0.20 24.84
CA PRO A 287 -0.77 -1.35 25.68
C PRO A 287 -0.53 -1.00 27.16
N ASP A 288 -0.11 0.24 27.47
CA ASP A 288 0.19 0.67 28.82
C ASP A 288 -1.09 1.00 29.59
N SER A 289 -2.01 1.74 28.96
CA SER A 289 -3.31 2.09 29.55
C SER A 289 -4.39 1.04 29.31
N LYS A 290 -4.12 0.05 28.45
CA LYS A 290 -5.01 -1.05 28.05
C LYS A 290 -6.39 -0.59 27.60
N ILE A 291 -6.44 0.52 26.86
CA ILE A 291 -7.66 1.08 26.27
C ILE A 291 -7.45 1.48 24.82
N PHE A 292 -8.54 1.58 24.06
CA PHE A 292 -8.56 2.18 22.74
C PHE A 292 -8.71 3.70 22.85
N GLU A 293 -7.75 4.42 22.31
CA GLU A 293 -7.71 5.88 22.30
C GLU A 293 -8.04 6.40 20.89
N LYS A 294 -8.87 7.44 20.78
CA LYS A 294 -9.24 8.02 19.49
C LYS A 294 -7.97 8.51 18.78
N PHE A 295 -7.75 8.02 17.57
CA PHE A 295 -6.54 8.27 16.79
C PHE A 295 -6.78 9.19 15.60
N PHE A 296 -7.84 8.93 14.82
CA PHE A 296 -8.15 9.70 13.62
C PHE A 296 -9.66 9.68 13.31
N GLU A 297 -10.17 10.68 12.61
CA GLU A 297 -11.58 10.80 12.22
C GLU A 297 -11.71 11.05 10.72
N GLY A 298 -12.73 10.47 10.10
CA GLY A 298 -12.91 10.52 8.65
C GLY A 298 -12.04 9.51 7.88
N ILE A 299 -11.62 8.41 8.50
CA ILE A 299 -10.76 7.43 7.84
C ILE A 299 -11.49 6.69 6.71
N ASN A 300 -10.81 6.55 5.57
CA ASN A 300 -11.24 5.70 4.47
C ASN A 300 -10.60 4.31 4.57
N ASP A 301 -9.29 4.24 4.77
CA ASP A 301 -8.56 2.99 4.93
C ASP A 301 -7.19 3.20 5.62
N LEU A 302 -6.55 2.10 6.03
CA LEU A 302 -5.24 2.03 6.68
C LEU A 302 -4.44 0.84 6.10
N LYS A 303 -3.21 1.06 5.61
CA LYS A 303 -2.39 0.00 4.99
C LYS A 303 -0.92 0.04 5.42
N ILE A 304 -0.35 -1.12 5.69
CA ILE A 304 1.06 -1.28 6.10
C ILE A 304 2.01 -1.23 4.91
N SER A 305 3.17 -0.62 5.10
CA SER A 305 4.24 -0.57 4.11
C SER A 305 4.87 -1.94 3.92
N PRO A 306 5.47 -2.23 2.74
CA PRO A 306 6.13 -3.52 2.48
C PRO A 306 7.24 -3.88 3.47
N ASP A 307 7.91 -2.89 4.07
CA ASP A 307 8.94 -3.09 5.09
C ASP A 307 8.39 -3.27 6.52
N LEU A 308 7.07 -3.21 6.70
CA LEU A 308 6.35 -3.31 7.98
C LEU A 308 6.71 -2.22 9.00
N LYS A 309 7.26 -1.08 8.55
CA LYS A 309 7.70 0.01 9.45
C LYS A 309 6.77 1.22 9.46
N LYS A 310 5.87 1.33 8.48
CA LYS A 310 5.03 2.50 8.26
C LYS A 310 3.61 2.06 7.96
N LEU A 311 2.66 2.92 8.28
CA LEU A 311 1.27 2.78 7.89
C LEU A 311 0.87 4.04 7.11
N VAL A 312 0.17 3.87 6.00
CA VAL A 312 -0.56 4.96 5.36
C VAL A 312 -1.99 4.91 5.86
N TYR A 313 -2.55 6.05 6.25
CA TYR A 313 -3.97 6.23 6.49
C TYR A 313 -4.43 7.52 5.82
N PHE A 314 -5.67 7.51 5.34
CA PHE A 314 -6.18 8.64 4.57
C PHE A 314 -7.68 8.83 4.77
N SER A 315 -8.13 10.06 4.54
CA SER A 315 -9.52 10.47 4.48
C SER A 315 -9.91 10.81 3.04
N ASP A 316 -11.09 11.38 2.84
CA ASP A 316 -11.51 11.89 1.54
C ASP A 316 -10.59 13.02 1.02
N SER A 317 -9.80 13.69 1.86
CA SER A 317 -8.99 14.85 1.45
C SER A 317 -7.55 14.85 1.94
N GLU A 318 -7.15 13.93 2.82
CA GLU A 318 -5.82 13.94 3.43
C GLU A 318 -5.14 12.57 3.41
N ILE A 319 -3.83 12.56 3.22
CA ILE A 319 -2.98 11.38 3.35
C ILE A 319 -1.98 11.63 4.49
N TRP A 320 -1.85 10.64 5.36
CA TRP A 320 -0.96 10.66 6.51
C TRP A 320 -0.13 9.38 6.58
N ILE A 321 1.07 9.47 7.15
CA ILE A 321 1.95 8.34 7.44
C ILE A 321 2.13 8.23 8.96
N PHE A 322 1.96 7.03 9.49
CA PHE A 322 2.29 6.69 10.87
C PHE A 322 3.50 5.76 10.91
N PHE A 323 4.53 6.12 11.68
CA PHE A 323 5.76 5.33 11.81
C PHE A 323 5.61 4.30 12.92
N VAL A 324 5.40 3.04 12.56
CA VAL A 324 5.25 1.91 13.48
C VAL A 324 6.58 1.55 14.15
N LYS A 325 7.71 1.78 13.46
CA LYS A 325 9.07 1.53 13.95
C LYS A 325 9.99 2.71 13.68
N GLU A 326 11.05 2.81 14.47
CA GLU A 326 12.10 3.81 14.27
C GLU A 326 12.76 3.66 12.89
N ILE A 327 12.95 4.80 12.20
CA ILE A 327 13.71 4.89 10.96
C ILE A 327 15.05 5.54 11.27
N ALA A 328 16.12 4.73 11.30
CA ALA A 328 17.46 5.20 11.63
C ALA A 328 18.17 5.91 10.46
N ASN A 329 17.76 5.63 9.21
CA ASN A 329 18.29 6.26 8.01
C ASN A 329 17.61 7.62 7.77
N GLN A 330 18.21 8.48 6.94
CA GLN A 330 17.61 9.78 6.61
C GLN A 330 16.44 9.62 5.62
N PRO A 331 15.30 10.34 5.83
CA PRO A 331 14.97 11.16 7.01
C PRO A 331 14.67 10.29 8.25
N LYS A 332 15.28 10.63 9.39
CA LYS A 332 15.10 9.89 10.63
C LYS A 332 13.72 10.13 11.22
N ARG A 333 13.10 9.08 11.76
CA ARG A 333 11.74 9.11 12.33
C ARG A 333 11.66 8.29 13.59
N LYS A 334 10.87 8.75 14.56
CA LYS A 334 10.62 8.03 15.80
C LYS A 334 9.41 7.12 15.68
N THR A 335 9.40 6.03 16.45
CA THR A 335 8.19 5.22 16.62
C THR A 335 7.05 6.07 17.15
N GLY A 336 5.85 5.91 16.58
CA GLY A 336 4.65 6.66 16.93
C GLY A 336 4.53 8.03 16.27
N GLU A 337 5.56 8.48 15.54
CA GLU A 337 5.52 9.75 14.83
C GLU A 337 4.46 9.72 13.71
N GLN A 338 3.75 10.82 13.54
CA GLN A 338 2.79 11.04 12.45
C GLN A 338 3.34 12.10 11.50
N LEU A 339 3.24 11.83 10.20
CA LEU A 339 3.58 12.75 9.14
C LEU A 339 2.30 13.07 8.35
N PHE A 340 1.89 14.33 8.38
CA PHE A 340 0.95 14.86 7.40
C PHE A 340 1.65 14.92 6.05
N LEU A 341 1.17 14.17 5.06
CA LEU A 341 1.81 14.13 3.76
C LEU A 341 1.24 15.20 2.83
N ILE A 342 -0.06 15.14 2.56
CA ILE A 342 -0.70 16.05 1.62
C ILE A 342 -2.20 16.18 1.91
N ARG A 343 -2.75 17.36 1.60
CA ARG A 343 -4.19 17.61 1.50
C ARG A 343 -4.54 18.00 0.06
N LEU A 344 -5.63 17.45 -0.43
CA LEU A 344 -6.13 17.64 -1.80
C LEU A 344 -7.57 18.17 -1.76
N SER A 345 -7.96 18.92 -2.78
CA SER A 345 -9.33 19.42 -2.94
C SER A 345 -10.26 18.38 -3.58
N GLU A 346 -9.71 17.48 -4.40
CA GLU A 346 -10.45 16.37 -5.00
C GLU A 346 -10.50 15.18 -4.04
N LYS A 347 -11.61 14.43 -4.07
CA LYS A 347 -11.78 13.24 -3.23
C LYS A 347 -10.70 12.20 -3.51
N ILE A 348 -10.04 11.73 -2.47
CA ILE A 348 -9.08 10.63 -2.51
C ILE A 348 -9.86 9.31 -2.54
N GLY A 349 -9.58 8.49 -3.57
CA GLY A 349 -10.09 7.13 -3.69
C GLY A 349 -9.21 6.14 -2.94
N ASN A 350 -8.61 5.18 -3.64
CA ASN A 350 -7.67 4.23 -3.02
C ASN A 350 -6.30 4.88 -2.85
N CYS A 351 -5.58 4.51 -1.78
CA CYS A 351 -4.18 4.85 -1.57
C CYS A 351 -3.39 3.60 -1.17
N LEU A 352 -2.31 3.30 -1.90
CA LEU A 352 -1.56 2.05 -1.82
C LEU A 352 -0.07 2.35 -1.79
N TRP A 353 0.70 1.48 -1.13
CA TRP A 353 2.15 1.51 -1.23
C TRP A 353 2.61 1.00 -2.59
N VAL A 354 3.47 1.76 -3.26
CA VAL A 354 4.21 1.34 -4.46
C VAL A 354 5.49 0.62 -4.05
N ASN A 355 6.16 1.18 -3.06
CA ASN A 355 7.25 0.57 -2.31
C ASN A 355 7.20 1.15 -0.88
N SER A 356 8.28 1.09 -0.10
CA SER A 356 8.26 1.60 1.28
C SER A 356 8.44 3.13 1.40
N ASP A 357 8.58 3.86 0.30
CA ASP A 357 8.85 5.31 0.25
C ASP A 357 7.95 6.08 -0.74
N TYR A 358 7.13 5.39 -1.53
CA TYR A 358 6.18 5.97 -2.47
C TYR A 358 4.78 5.36 -2.32
N LEU A 359 3.78 6.21 -2.50
CA LEU A 359 2.37 5.85 -2.55
C LEU A 359 1.79 6.12 -3.93
N ILE A 360 0.85 5.29 -4.36
CA ILE A 360 -0.03 5.54 -5.50
C ILE A 360 -1.44 5.76 -4.99
N PHE A 361 -2.12 6.76 -5.50
CA PHE A 361 -3.50 7.05 -5.15
C PHE A 361 -4.26 7.71 -6.30
N ASN A 362 -5.59 7.68 -6.26
CA ASN A 362 -6.40 8.49 -7.16
C ASN A 362 -7.03 9.69 -6.43
N ALA A 363 -6.99 10.86 -7.06
CA ALA A 363 -7.71 12.05 -6.66
C ALA A 363 -8.68 12.41 -7.79
N GLY A 364 -9.98 12.21 -7.53
CA GLY A 364 -10.99 12.17 -8.60
C GLY A 364 -10.60 11.16 -9.69
N ASN A 365 -10.51 11.65 -10.93
CA ASN A 365 -10.19 10.84 -12.10
C ASN A 365 -8.68 10.70 -12.39
N LYS A 366 -7.82 11.38 -11.61
CA LYS A 366 -6.37 11.38 -11.82
C LYS A 366 -5.71 10.38 -10.89
N ILE A 367 -4.82 9.57 -11.44
CA ILE A 367 -3.97 8.64 -10.69
C ILE A 367 -2.59 9.29 -10.53
N LYS A 368 -2.10 9.31 -9.30
CA LYS A 368 -0.90 10.03 -8.89
C LYS A 368 0.04 9.12 -8.13
N ILE A 369 1.33 9.37 -8.24
CA ILE A 369 2.35 8.80 -7.37
C ILE A 369 3.02 9.91 -6.58
N VAL A 370 3.23 9.68 -5.28
CA VAL A 370 3.81 10.65 -4.34
C VAL A 370 4.87 10.00 -3.48
N GLU A 371 5.97 10.71 -3.21
CA GLU A 371 6.97 10.26 -2.23
C GLU A 371 6.55 10.58 -0.79
N ILE A 372 7.18 9.96 0.20
CA ILE A 372 6.98 10.30 1.63
C ILE A 372 8.11 11.13 2.24
N ASP A 373 9.15 11.47 1.46
CA ASP A 373 10.25 12.32 1.92
C ASP A 373 9.77 13.78 2.02
N ASP A 374 9.68 14.30 3.23
CA ASP A 374 9.19 15.64 3.56
C ASP A 374 10.31 16.65 3.86
N ARG A 375 11.59 16.32 3.62
CA ARG A 375 12.73 17.23 3.89
C ARG A 375 12.69 18.56 3.11
N ASP A 376 11.77 18.67 2.15
CA ASP A 376 11.42 19.84 1.35
C ASP A 376 10.05 19.56 0.70
N ARG A 377 9.64 20.33 -0.32
CA ARG A 377 8.50 20.01 -1.18
C ARG A 377 8.47 18.52 -1.58
N ILE A 378 7.30 17.92 -1.41
CA ILE A 378 7.03 16.53 -1.76
C ILE A 378 6.92 16.41 -3.29
N ASN A 379 7.68 15.48 -3.86
CA ASN A 379 7.56 15.11 -5.27
C ASN A 379 6.27 14.30 -5.49
N ILE A 380 5.45 14.77 -6.43
CA ILE A 380 4.19 14.15 -6.84
C ILE A 380 4.02 14.27 -8.35
N VAL A 381 3.59 13.18 -9.00
CA VAL A 381 3.43 13.09 -10.44
C VAL A 381 2.06 12.51 -10.81
N ASP A 382 1.48 13.00 -11.91
CA ASP A 382 0.26 12.46 -12.50
C ASP A 382 0.67 11.38 -13.52
N ILE A 383 0.20 10.14 -13.35
CA ILE A 383 0.66 9.01 -14.17
C ILE A 383 -0.39 8.48 -15.14
N ALA A 384 -1.68 8.69 -14.84
CA ALA A 384 -2.78 8.26 -15.69
C ALA A 384 -4.06 9.02 -15.33
N LYS A 385 -5.04 8.99 -16.23
CA LYS A 385 -6.38 9.54 -16.00
C LYS A 385 -7.44 8.59 -16.54
N HIS A 386 -8.35 8.19 -15.67
CA HIS A 386 -9.46 7.29 -15.97
C HIS A 386 -10.72 7.80 -15.25
N GLU A 387 -11.91 7.45 -15.74
CA GLU A 387 -13.15 7.86 -15.09
C GLU A 387 -13.45 6.92 -13.92
N GLY A 388 -13.67 7.48 -12.72
CA GLY A 388 -13.96 6.73 -11.50
C GLY A 388 -13.01 5.54 -11.26
N PRO A 389 -11.68 5.73 -11.29
CA PRO A 389 -10.76 4.61 -11.28
C PRO A 389 -10.71 3.95 -9.90
N GLU A 390 -10.80 2.63 -9.89
CA GLU A 390 -10.34 1.83 -8.77
C GLU A 390 -8.93 1.31 -9.08
N ILE A 391 -7.97 1.69 -8.23
CA ILE A 391 -6.57 1.36 -8.43
C ILE A 391 -6.13 0.21 -7.52
N PHE A 392 -5.24 -0.62 -8.06
CA PHE A 392 -4.56 -1.69 -7.38
C PHE A 392 -3.08 -1.67 -7.76
N PHE A 393 -2.21 -2.15 -6.87
CA PHE A 393 -0.78 -2.26 -7.14
C PHE A 393 -0.27 -3.61 -6.67
N SER A 394 0.44 -4.31 -7.55
CA SER A 394 1.08 -5.57 -7.21
C SER A 394 2.53 -5.32 -6.81
N GLN A 395 2.86 -5.62 -5.55
CA GLN A 395 4.22 -5.67 -5.07
C GLN A 395 5.07 -6.75 -5.74
N ASN A 396 4.50 -7.85 -6.21
CA ASN A 396 5.22 -8.92 -6.90
C ASN A 396 5.62 -8.49 -8.32
N SER A 397 4.65 -8.06 -9.14
CA SER A 397 4.90 -7.71 -10.54
C SER A 397 5.35 -6.25 -10.77
N LYS A 398 5.26 -5.40 -9.74
CA LYS A 398 5.50 -3.95 -9.81
C LYS A 398 4.61 -3.24 -10.84
N LYS A 399 3.42 -3.78 -11.08
CA LYS A 399 2.42 -3.24 -12.02
C LYS A 399 1.26 -2.58 -11.29
N ILE A 400 0.68 -1.58 -11.96
CA ILE A 400 -0.57 -0.93 -11.60
C ILE A 400 -1.69 -1.63 -12.35
N TYR A 401 -2.79 -1.92 -11.66
CA TYR A 401 -4.03 -2.34 -12.27
C TYR A 401 -5.09 -1.29 -12.01
N ILE A 402 -5.90 -1.00 -13.03
CA ILE A 402 -6.95 0.02 -12.95
C ILE A 402 -8.24 -0.61 -13.44
N LEU A 403 -9.26 -0.63 -12.60
CA LEU A 403 -10.62 -0.92 -13.02
C LEU A 403 -11.34 0.39 -13.28
N SER A 404 -11.84 0.59 -14.50
CA SER A 404 -12.59 1.79 -14.89
C SER A 404 -13.55 1.47 -16.02
N ASN A 405 -14.83 1.83 -15.83
CA ASN A 405 -15.91 1.61 -16.79
C ASN A 405 -15.95 0.17 -17.33
N GLY A 406 -15.83 -0.82 -16.43
CA GLY A 406 -15.85 -2.25 -16.78
C GLY A 406 -14.59 -2.78 -17.47
N ASN A 407 -13.59 -1.94 -17.73
CA ASN A 407 -12.32 -2.36 -18.31
C ASN A 407 -11.26 -2.46 -17.22
N LEU A 408 -10.56 -3.60 -17.18
CA LEU A 408 -9.40 -3.81 -16.34
C LEU A 408 -8.13 -3.56 -17.17
N TYR A 409 -7.40 -2.52 -16.81
CA TYR A 409 -6.12 -2.16 -17.41
C TYR A 409 -4.97 -2.66 -16.55
N ALA A 410 -3.86 -3.03 -17.17
CA ALA A 410 -2.60 -3.37 -16.51
C ALA A 410 -1.46 -2.55 -17.11
N SER A 411 -0.60 -1.99 -16.26
CA SER A 411 0.59 -1.27 -16.70
C SER A 411 1.74 -2.21 -17.04
N GLU A 412 2.76 -1.67 -17.70
CA GLU A 412 4.13 -2.21 -17.58
C GLU A 412 4.66 -2.11 -16.13
N ALA A 413 5.76 -2.81 -15.83
CA ALA A 413 6.38 -2.72 -14.50
C ALA A 413 7.03 -1.34 -14.28
N LEU A 414 6.86 -0.76 -13.09
CA LEU A 414 7.28 0.62 -12.83
C LEU A 414 8.79 0.82 -12.62
N PHE A 415 9.52 -0.18 -12.10
CA PHE A 415 10.94 -0.07 -11.76
C PHE A 415 11.65 -1.42 -11.62
#